data_AF-A0AAU3KVV7-F1
#
_entry.id   AF-A0AAU3KVV7-F1
#
_cell.length_a   1.000
_cell.length_b   1.000
_cell.length_c   1.000
_cell.angle_alpha   90.00
_cell.angle_beta   90.00
_cell.angle_gamma   90.00
#
_symmetry.space_group_name_H-M   'P 1'
#
loop_
_entity.id
_entity.type
_entity.pdbx_description
1 polymer ?
#
loop_
_entity_poly.entity_id
_entity_poly.type
_entity_poly.pdbx_seq_one_letter_code
_entity_poly.pdbx_strand_id
1 'polypeptide(L)'
;MSEAEPISWDHLKSRQPSDAERAALQAELIERAVAVKQRGWDDYRDIWSAGDVAGVAYLLGDTALLEELEEHEGSVLTRYAGKLYGFQGARKEIESGLVGTQGWFAAARKKLDRATA
;
A
#
# COMPACT_ATOMS: atom_id res chain seq x y z
N MET A 1 -15.03 33.91 -9.41
CA MET A 1 -14.80 32.54 -9.94
C MET A 1 -13.34 32.25 -9.69
N SER A 2 -13.01 31.27 -8.85
CA SER A 2 -11.63 31.00 -8.46
C SER A 2 -10.88 30.40 -9.65
N GLU A 3 -9.90 31.11 -10.19
CA GLU A 3 -8.91 30.53 -11.11
C GLU A 3 -8.13 29.48 -10.33
N ALA A 4 -8.47 28.20 -10.50
CA ALA A 4 -7.64 27.12 -10.02
C ALA A 4 -6.34 27.15 -10.83
N GLU A 5 -5.19 27.28 -10.14
CA GLU A 5 -3.89 27.20 -10.80
C GLU A 5 -3.80 25.93 -11.66
N PRO A 6 -3.22 26.01 -12.87
CA PRO A 6 -3.12 24.87 -13.76
C PRO A 6 -2.29 23.75 -13.11
N ILE A 7 -2.79 22.52 -13.22
CA ILE A 7 -2.13 21.32 -12.67
C ILE A 7 -0.74 21.19 -13.28
N SER A 8 0.30 21.38 -12.45
CA SER A 8 1.69 21.15 -12.85
C SER A 8 1.98 19.65 -12.86
N TRP A 9 1.85 19.04 -14.04
CA TRP A 9 2.14 17.63 -14.27
C TRP A 9 3.61 17.27 -13.98
N ASP A 10 4.55 18.19 -14.17
CA ASP A 10 5.96 17.97 -13.92
C ASP A 10 6.29 17.94 -12.42
N HIS A 11 5.61 18.78 -11.63
CA HIS A 11 5.70 18.74 -10.18
C HIS A 11 5.15 17.41 -9.62
N LEU A 12 4.00 16.94 -10.14
CA LEU A 12 3.42 15.66 -9.74
C LEU A 12 4.33 14.46 -10.07
N LYS A 13 5.01 14.49 -11.22
CA LYS A 13 5.94 13.42 -11.64
C LYS A 13 7.25 13.41 -10.85
N SER A 14 7.69 14.56 -10.34
CA SER A 14 8.95 14.70 -9.59
C SER A 14 8.80 14.52 -8.09
N ARG A 15 7.58 14.61 -7.55
CA ARG A 15 7.31 14.34 -6.14
C ARG A 15 7.77 12.93 -5.75
N GLN A 16 8.55 12.87 -4.68
CA GLN A 16 8.92 11.63 -4.01
C GLN A 16 8.37 11.61 -2.59
N PRO A 17 7.73 10.52 -2.15
CA PRO A 17 7.36 10.33 -0.77
C PRO A 17 8.60 10.34 0.13
N SER A 18 8.54 11.11 1.20
CA SER A 18 9.52 11.15 2.28
C SER A 18 9.50 9.87 3.12
N ASP A 19 10.57 9.63 3.88
CA ASP A 19 10.62 8.50 4.79
C ASP A 19 9.54 8.57 5.89
N ALA A 20 9.15 9.78 6.30
CA ALA A 20 8.05 9.99 7.23
C ALA A 20 6.70 9.57 6.62
N GLU A 21 6.42 9.93 5.36
CA GLU A 21 5.21 9.49 4.64
C GLU A 21 5.19 7.97 4.46
N ARG A 22 6.33 7.34 4.14
CA ARG A 22 6.44 5.88 4.03
C ARG A 22 6.20 5.18 5.37
N ALA A 23 6.70 5.75 6.46
CA ALA A 23 6.49 5.22 7.81
C ALA A 23 5.04 5.36 8.25
N ALA A 24 4.40 6.50 7.97
CA ALA A 24 2.99 6.74 8.25
C ALA A 24 2.09 5.75 7.47
N LEU A 25 2.36 5.55 6.18
CA LEU A 25 1.66 4.55 5.37
C LEU A 25 1.80 3.14 5.95
N GLN A 26 2.98 2.79 6.47
CA GLN A 26 3.20 1.47 7.06
C GLN A 26 2.41 1.31 8.35
N ALA A 27 2.39 2.35 9.20
CA ALA A 27 1.64 2.35 10.45
C ALA A 27 0.13 2.20 10.18
N GLU A 28 -0.42 2.98 9.26
CA GLU A 28 -1.82 2.90 8.85
C GLU A 28 -2.17 1.49 8.34
N LEU A 29 -1.32 0.92 7.49
CA LEU A 29 -1.54 -0.42 6.94
C LEU A 29 -1.57 -1.50 8.04
N ILE A 30 -0.66 -1.41 9.01
CA ILE A 30 -0.62 -2.32 10.16
C ILE A 30 -1.86 -2.14 11.03
N GLU A 31 -2.28 -0.90 11.30
CA GLU A 31 -3.44 -0.59 12.13
C GLU A 31 -4.72 -1.17 11.53
N ARG A 32 -4.89 -1.02 10.21
CA ARG A 32 -5.97 -1.65 9.44
C ARG A 32 -5.90 -3.18 9.51
N ALA A 33 -4.71 -3.77 9.37
CA ALA A 33 -4.54 -5.22 9.47
C ALA A 33 -4.85 -5.76 10.88
N VAL A 34 -4.51 -5.03 11.94
CA VAL A 34 -4.91 -5.38 13.32
C VAL A 34 -6.43 -5.35 13.46
N ALA A 35 -7.08 -4.31 12.93
CA ALA A 35 -8.53 -4.18 12.99
C ALA A 35 -9.25 -5.36 12.32
N VAL A 36 -8.78 -5.75 11.11
CA VAL A 36 -9.29 -6.94 10.40
C VAL A 36 -9.05 -8.23 11.17
N LYS A 37 -7.87 -8.43 11.77
CA LYS A 37 -7.61 -9.62 12.61
C LYS A 37 -8.54 -9.72 13.81
N GLN A 38 -9.02 -8.59 14.34
CA GLN A 38 -9.90 -8.56 15.51
C GLN A 38 -11.39 -8.68 15.16
N ARG A 39 -11.84 -8.12 14.05
CA ARG A 39 -13.27 -7.95 13.73
C ARG A 39 -13.71 -8.59 12.41
N GLY A 40 -12.76 -9.15 11.65
CA GLY A 40 -13.01 -9.62 10.29
C GLY A 40 -13.10 -8.47 9.28
N TRP A 41 -13.48 -8.81 8.05
CA TRP A 41 -13.51 -7.89 6.91
C TRP A 41 -14.82 -7.12 6.73
N ASP A 42 -15.92 -7.62 7.29
CA ASP A 42 -17.29 -7.13 6.99
C ASP A 42 -17.46 -5.63 7.27
N ASP A 43 -16.80 -5.11 8.31
CA ASP A 43 -16.84 -3.68 8.68
C ASP A 43 -16.00 -2.77 7.76
N TYR A 44 -15.16 -3.34 6.88
CA TYR A 44 -14.10 -2.60 6.19
C TYR A 44 -14.15 -2.72 4.66
N ARG A 45 -14.51 -3.88 4.11
CA ARG A 45 -14.37 -4.17 2.68
C ARG A 45 -15.20 -3.26 1.77
N ASP A 46 -16.34 -2.76 2.25
CA ASP A 46 -17.24 -1.88 1.50
C ASP A 46 -16.94 -0.39 1.70
N ILE A 47 -16.07 -0.05 2.66
CA ILE A 47 -15.71 1.32 3.03
C ILE A 47 -14.34 1.70 2.46
N TRP A 48 -13.39 0.78 2.46
CA TRP A 48 -12.06 1.02 1.94
C TRP A 48 -12.00 0.89 0.43
N SER A 49 -11.04 1.58 -0.18
CA SER A 49 -10.77 1.38 -1.60
C SER A 49 -10.28 -0.05 -1.86
N ALA A 50 -10.64 -0.63 -3.01
CA ALA A 50 -10.19 -1.98 -3.39
C ALA A 50 -8.67 -2.15 -3.28
N GLY A 51 -7.89 -1.12 -3.64
CA GLY A 51 -6.43 -1.14 -3.52
C GLY A 51 -5.91 -1.16 -2.08
N ASP A 52 -6.67 -0.60 -1.14
CA ASP A 52 -6.34 -0.67 0.28
C ASP A 52 -6.73 -2.02 0.89
N VAL A 53 -7.90 -2.56 0.52
CA VAL A 53 -8.32 -3.92 0.90
C VAL A 53 -7.27 -4.92 0.41
N ALA A 54 -6.86 -4.85 -0.85
CA ALA A 54 -5.82 -5.72 -1.42
C ALA A 54 -4.46 -5.57 -0.71
N GLY A 55 -4.10 -4.36 -0.29
CA GLY A 55 -2.87 -4.13 0.47
C GLY A 55 -2.90 -4.79 1.86
N VAL A 56 -4.02 -4.69 2.57
CA VAL A 56 -4.19 -5.35 3.88
C VAL A 56 -4.28 -6.87 3.71
N ALA A 57 -5.00 -7.36 2.69
CA ALA A 57 -5.09 -8.78 2.38
C ALA A 57 -3.72 -9.39 2.08
N TYR A 58 -2.90 -8.71 1.25
CA TYR A 58 -1.52 -9.12 0.99
C TYR A 58 -0.67 -9.10 2.26
N LEU A 59 -0.79 -8.05 3.09
CA LEU A 59 -0.09 -7.99 4.38
C LEU A 59 -0.51 -9.14 5.32
N LEU A 60 -1.77 -9.58 5.30
CA LEU A 60 -2.28 -10.70 6.10
C LEU A 60 -2.01 -12.07 5.48
N GLY A 61 -1.67 -12.14 4.19
CA GLY A 61 -1.54 -13.39 3.45
C GLY A 61 -2.90 -14.04 3.18
N ASP A 62 -3.95 -13.23 3.09
CA ASP A 62 -5.31 -13.66 2.79
C ASP A 62 -5.46 -13.87 1.28
N THR A 63 -5.04 -15.04 0.81
CA THR A 63 -5.04 -15.36 -0.63
C THR A 63 -6.44 -15.51 -1.19
N ALA A 64 -7.40 -15.96 -0.39
CA ALA A 64 -8.79 -16.10 -0.82
C ALA A 64 -9.41 -14.73 -1.15
N LEU A 65 -9.17 -13.72 -0.30
CA LEU A 65 -9.65 -12.37 -0.58
C LEU A 65 -8.93 -11.72 -1.78
N LEU A 66 -7.63 -11.98 -1.95
CA LEU A 66 -6.92 -11.50 -3.14
C LEU A 66 -7.48 -12.11 -4.44
N GLU A 67 -7.83 -13.40 -4.42
CA GLU A 67 -8.51 -14.07 -5.53
C GLU A 67 -9.89 -13.46 -5.81
N GLU A 68 -10.69 -13.18 -4.78
CA GLU A 68 -11.99 -12.51 -4.92
C GLU A 68 -11.87 -11.11 -5.57
N LEU A 69 -10.80 -10.38 -5.24
CA LEU A 69 -10.51 -9.06 -5.81
C LEU A 69 -9.84 -9.11 -7.19
N GLU A 70 -9.56 -10.30 -7.73
CA GLU A 70 -8.76 -10.51 -8.95
C GLU A 70 -7.37 -9.83 -8.87
N GLU A 71 -6.82 -9.70 -7.67
CA GLU A 71 -5.53 -9.08 -7.41
C GLU A 71 -4.45 -10.15 -7.25
N HIS A 72 -3.30 -9.93 -7.88
CA HIS A 72 -2.13 -10.78 -7.71
C HIS A 72 -1.01 -10.00 -7.01
N GLU A 73 -0.02 -10.71 -6.45
CA GLU A 73 1.10 -10.07 -5.73
C GLU A 73 1.73 -8.92 -6.53
N GLY A 74 1.99 -9.13 -7.82
CA GLY A 74 2.55 -8.10 -8.70
C GLY A 74 1.72 -6.81 -8.80
N SER A 75 0.39 -6.88 -8.82
CA SER A 75 -0.48 -5.69 -8.91
C SER A 75 -0.49 -4.90 -7.61
N VAL A 76 -0.56 -5.60 -6.47
CA VAL A 76 -0.47 -4.99 -5.14
C VAL A 76 0.88 -4.32 -4.94
N LEU A 77 1.98 -5.03 -5.20
CA LEU A 77 3.33 -4.49 -5.05
C LEU A 77 3.57 -3.31 -5.99
N THR A 78 3.12 -3.36 -7.24
CA THR A 78 3.25 -2.23 -8.19
C THR A 78 2.53 -0.98 -7.69
N ARG A 79 1.32 -1.13 -7.16
CA ARG A 79 0.55 -0.02 -6.56
C ARG A 79 1.29 0.59 -5.38
N TYR A 80 1.84 -0.25 -4.49
CA TYR A 80 2.59 0.23 -3.33
C TYR A 80 3.95 0.83 -3.71
N ALA A 81 4.63 0.33 -4.74
CA ALA A 81 5.83 0.97 -5.27
C ALA A 81 5.55 2.43 -5.67
N GLY A 82 4.40 2.70 -6.29
CA GLY A 82 3.91 4.06 -6.56
C GLY A 82 3.76 4.91 -5.29
N LYS A 83 3.09 4.36 -4.26
CA LYS A 83 2.89 5.04 -2.97
C LYS A 83 4.20 5.28 -2.19
N LEU A 84 5.20 4.41 -2.36
CA LEU A 84 6.48 4.48 -1.62
C LEU A 84 7.53 5.33 -2.32
N TYR A 85 7.64 5.24 -3.64
CA TYR A 85 8.77 5.81 -4.38
C TYR A 85 8.38 6.92 -5.35
N GLY A 86 7.07 7.22 -5.47
CA GLY A 86 6.55 8.16 -6.47
C GLY A 86 6.71 7.61 -7.89
N PHE A 87 6.31 8.39 -8.89
CA PHE A 87 6.23 7.91 -10.28
C PHE A 87 7.56 7.38 -10.83
N GLN A 88 8.64 8.18 -10.73
CA GLN A 88 9.95 7.80 -11.27
C GLN A 88 10.63 6.70 -10.44
N GLY A 89 10.47 6.75 -9.12
CA GLY A 89 11.05 5.74 -8.25
C GLY A 89 10.36 4.38 -8.42
N ALA A 90 9.03 4.36 -8.54
CA ALA A 90 8.26 3.14 -8.76
C ALA A 90 8.65 2.44 -10.05
N ARG A 91 8.92 3.19 -11.13
CA ARG A 91 9.38 2.60 -12.39
C ARG A 91 10.70 1.82 -12.22
N LYS A 92 11.69 2.42 -11.56
CA LYS A 92 12.97 1.75 -11.27
C LYS A 92 12.78 0.52 -10.37
N GLU A 93 11.91 0.65 -9.38
CA GLU A 93 11.56 -0.43 -8.47
C GLU A 93 10.92 -1.61 -9.21
N ILE A 94 9.98 -1.34 -10.13
CA ILE A 94 9.37 -2.36 -11.00
C ILE A 94 10.42 -3.03 -11.89
N GLU A 95 11.31 -2.25 -12.52
CA GLU A 95 12.40 -2.78 -13.36
C GLU A 95 13.37 -3.67 -12.55
N SER A 96 13.49 -3.42 -11.23
CA SER A 96 14.28 -4.25 -10.31
C SER A 96 13.53 -5.45 -9.71
N GLY A 97 12.27 -5.66 -10.08
CA GLY A 97 11.45 -6.77 -9.56
C GLY A 97 10.81 -6.51 -8.20
N LEU A 98 10.63 -5.25 -7.79
CA LEU A 98 9.87 -4.84 -6.61
C LEU A 98 10.48 -5.26 -5.25
N VAL A 99 11.79 -5.51 -5.20
CA VAL A 99 12.50 -6.06 -4.04
C VAL A 99 12.40 -5.16 -2.80
N GLY A 100 12.52 -3.84 -2.97
CA GLY A 100 12.35 -2.88 -1.88
C GLY A 100 10.92 -2.85 -1.34
N THR A 101 9.92 -2.94 -2.23
CA THR A 101 8.51 -3.00 -1.86
C THR A 101 8.18 -4.29 -1.09
N GLN A 102 8.68 -5.44 -1.54
CA GLN A 102 8.57 -6.71 -0.82
C GLN A 102 9.22 -6.61 0.56
N GLY A 103 10.42 -6.03 0.66
CA GLY A 103 11.11 -5.80 1.92
C GLY A 103 10.32 -4.90 2.89
N TRP A 104 9.66 -3.87 2.36
CA TRP A 104 8.79 -2.98 3.14
C TRP A 104 7.57 -3.72 3.71
N PHE A 105 6.92 -4.60 2.93
CA PHE A 105 5.83 -5.45 3.43
C PHE A 105 6.32 -6.49 4.44
N ALA A 106 7.47 -7.12 4.20
CA ALA A 106 8.07 -8.07 5.15
C ALA A 106 8.38 -7.41 6.49
N ALA A 107 8.86 -6.16 6.49
CA ALA A 107 9.05 -5.37 7.70
C ALA A 107 7.72 -5.05 8.40
N ALA A 108 6.67 -4.73 7.64
CA ALA A 108 5.33 -4.51 8.19
C ALA A 108 4.76 -5.79 8.83
N ARG A 109 4.93 -6.96 8.19
CA ARG A 109 4.52 -8.27 8.72
C ARG A 109 5.15 -8.53 10.08
N LYS A 110 6.47 -8.33 10.21
CA LYS A 110 7.20 -8.47 11.48
C LYS A 110 6.68 -7.54 12.57
N LYS A 111 6.27 -6.32 12.22
CA LYS A 111 5.67 -5.37 13.19
C LYS A 111 4.26 -5.81 13.59
N LEU A 112 3.45 -6.26 12.63
CA LEU A 112 2.11 -6.79 12.87
C LEU A 112 2.13 -8.01 13.79
N ASP A 113 3.06 -8.93 13.57
CA ASP A 113 3.23 -10.12 14.41
C ASP A 113 3.50 -9.72 15.87
N ARG A 114 4.35 -8.72 16.09
CA ARG A 114 4.62 -8.17 17.44
C ARG A 114 3.42 -7.45 18.05
N ALA A 115 2.57 -6.83 17.25
CA ALA A 115 1.39 -6.10 17.71
C ALA A 115 0.21 -7.04 18.05
N THR A 116 0.27 -8.30 17.63
CA THR A 116 -0.82 -9.28 17.79
C THR A 116 -0.40 -10.56 18.51
N ALA A 117 0.86 -10.64 18.97
CA ALA A 117 1.37 -11.67 19.87
C ALA A 117 1.01 -11.34 21.32
#